data_AF-A0A9Q1QVV1-F1
#
_entry.id   AF-A0A9Q1QVV1-F1
#
_cell.length_a   1.000
_cell.length_b   1.000
_cell.length_c   1.000
_cell.angle_alpha   90.00
_cell.angle_beta   90.00
_cell.angle_gamma   90.00
#
_symmetry.space_group_name_H-M   'P 1'
#
loop_
_entity.id
_entity.type
_entity.pdbx_description
1 polymer ?
#
loop_
_entity_poly.entity_id
_entity_poly.type
_entity_poly.pdbx_seq_one_letter_code
_entity_poly.pdbx_strand_id
1 'polypeptide(L)' 'MPLGDLGTLDVDEKDEAFYSGPKEKLRVADLIGRAIAVYATEDKSDPGLEAAVIARSAGVGENYKKLCTCDGTTI' A
#
# COMPACT_ATOMS: atom_id res chain seq x y z
N MET A 1 3.54 2.37 -19.99
CA MET A 1 3.78 2.23 -18.54
C MET A 1 3.08 0.99 -18.02
N PRO A 2 3.70 0.21 -17.13
CA PRO A 2 3.08 -0.96 -16.51
C PRO A 2 1.75 -0.61 -15.82
N LEU A 3 0.80 -1.56 -15.77
CA LEU A 3 -0.52 -1.31 -15.16
C LEU A 3 -0.43 -0.93 -13.67
N GLY A 4 0.54 -1.49 -12.95
CA GLY A 4 0.79 -1.20 -11.53
C GLY A 4 1.58 0.07 -11.26
N ASP A 5 1.91 0.86 -12.29
CA ASP A 5 2.60 2.14 -12.10
C ASP A 5 1.64 3.19 -11.53
N LEU A 6 1.88 3.64 -10.30
CA LEU A 6 1.05 4.63 -9.61
C LEU A 6 1.60 6.07 -9.73
N GLY A 7 2.76 6.25 -10.37
CA GLY A 7 3.44 7.54 -10.52
C GLY A 7 4.55 7.77 -9.50
N THR A 8 4.96 9.03 -9.37
CA THR A 8 6.01 9.51 -8.46
C THR A 8 5.39 10.13 -7.22
N LEU A 9 6.04 9.98 -6.07
CA LEU A 9 5.67 10.63 -4.81
C LEU A 9 6.58 11.83 -4.59
N ASP A 10 5.98 12.98 -4.26
CA ASP A 10 6.70 14.13 -3.75
C ASP A 10 6.82 14.01 -2.22
N VAL A 11 8.06 14.06 -1.73
CA VAL A 11 8.38 14.02 -0.31
C VAL A 11 8.48 15.45 0.20
N ASP A 12 7.77 15.76 1.27
CA ASP A 12 7.77 17.08 1.89
C ASP A 12 9.01 17.32 2.78
N GLU A 13 9.09 18.51 3.38
CA GLU A 13 10.21 18.89 4.25
C GLU A 13 10.32 18.07 5.55
N LYS A 14 9.33 17.23 5.86
CA LYS A 14 9.29 16.35 7.03
C LYS A 14 9.62 14.90 6.69
N ASP A 15 10.06 14.64 5.47
CA ASP A 15 10.28 13.30 4.93
C ASP A 15 8.98 12.46 4.82
N GLU A 16 7.83 13.12 4.66
CA GLU A 16 6.52 12.46 4.48
C GLU A 16 6.03 12.60 3.03
N ALA A 17 5.29 11.60 2.54
CA ALA A 17 4.64 11.65 1.24
C ALA A 17 3.17 11.21 1.33
N PHE A 18 2.29 11.92 0.61
CA PHE A 18 0.87 11.60 0.55
C PHE A 18 0.42 11.34 -0.89
N TYR A 19 -0.33 10.25 -1.09
CA TYR A 19 -0.92 9.90 -2.38
C TYR A 19 -2.40 9.59 -2.24
N SER A 20 -3.20 10.21 -3.11
CA SER A 20 -4.61 9.88 -3.28
C SER A 20 -4.98 10.04 -4.75
N GLY A 21 -5.48 8.96 -5.37
CA GLY A 21 -5.87 9.01 -6.76
C GLY A 21 -6.48 7.68 -7.24
N PRO A 22 -7.49 7.73 -8.13
CA PRO A 22 -8.00 6.53 -8.78
C PRO A 22 -7.01 6.06 -9.86
N LYS A 23 -6.84 4.74 -9.98
CA LYS A 23 -6.13 4.11 -11.11
C LYS A 23 -7.10 3.26 -11.91
N GLU A 24 -7.43 3.71 -13.12
CA GLU A 24 -8.27 2.93 -14.01
C GLU A 24 -7.66 1.56 -14.33
N LYS A 25 -8.52 0.56 -14.53
CA LYS A 25 -8.15 -0.83 -14.91
C LYS A 25 -7.37 -1.59 -13.85
N LEU A 26 -7.09 -1.00 -12.68
CA LEU A 26 -6.51 -1.68 -11.53
C LEU A 26 -7.63 -2.07 -10.56
N ARG A 27 -7.86 -3.37 -10.37
CA ARG A 27 -8.90 -3.88 -9.47
C ARG A 27 -8.27 -4.49 -8.23
N VAL A 28 -8.81 -4.16 -7.05
CA VAL A 28 -8.31 -4.66 -5.75
C VAL A 28 -8.25 -6.20 -5.72
N ALA A 29 -9.26 -6.87 -6.28
CA ALA A 29 -9.31 -8.34 -6.33
C ALA A 29 -8.12 -8.97 -7.07
N ASP A 30 -7.57 -8.27 -8.07
CA ASP A 30 -6.40 -8.74 -8.84
C ASP A 30 -5.08 -8.43 -8.13
N LEU A 31 -5.10 -7.60 -7.08
CA LEU A 31 -3.93 -7.12 -6.34
C LEU A 31 -3.63 -7.91 -5.06
N ILE A 32 -4.62 -8.58 -4.48
CA ILE A 32 -4.43 -9.32 -3.22
C ILE A 32 -3.31 -10.36 -3.38
N GLY A 33 -2.33 -10.32 -2.46
CA GLY A 33 -1.17 -11.21 -2.46
C GLY A 33 -0.01 -10.74 -3.35
N ARG A 34 -0.16 -9.62 -4.08
CA ARG A 34 0.96 -8.92 -4.73
C ARG A 34 1.62 -7.95 -3.75
N ALA A 35 2.70 -7.30 -4.19
CA ALA A 35 3.37 -6.26 -3.42
C ALA A 35 3.04 -4.87 -3.96
N ILE A 36 2.96 -3.89 -3.05
CA ILE A 36 3.21 -2.49 -3.34
C ILE A 36 4.68 -2.20 -3.01
N ALA A 37 5.37 -1.46 -3.87
CA ALA A 37 6.80 -1.16 -3.70
C ALA A 37 7.06 0.33 -3.93
N VAL A 38 7.96 0.89 -3.14
CA VAL A 38 8.47 2.25 -3.28
C VAL A 38 9.91 2.17 -3.74
N TYR A 39 10.29 3.03 -4.69
CA TYR A 39 11.64 3.11 -5.24
C TYR A 39 12.24 4.46 -4.88
N ALA A 40 13.57 4.51 -4.72
CA ALA A 40 14.28 5.74 -4.40
C ALA A 40 14.24 6.77 -5.55
N THR A 41 14.11 6.30 -6.79
CA THR A 41 14.13 7.12 -8.00
C THR A 41 13.05 6.68 -9.00
N GLU A 42 12.69 7.56 -9.92
CA GLU A 42 11.68 7.29 -10.95
C GLU A 42 12.09 6.19 -11.94
N ASP A 43 13.40 5.97 -12.12
CA ASP A 43 13.95 4.99 -13.07
C ASP A 43 13.66 3.53 -12.64
N LYS A 44 13.46 3.29 -11.33
CA LYS A 44 13.11 1.95 -10.77
C LYS A 44 14.08 0.83 -11.17
N SER A 45 15.29 1.18 -11.62
CA SER A 45 16.34 0.26 -12.06
C SER A 45 17.12 -0.32 -10.87
N ASP A 46 17.19 0.43 -9.79
CA ASP A 46 17.73 0.00 -8.50
C ASP A 46 16.75 -0.93 -7.75
N PRO A 47 17.25 -1.73 -6.79
CA PRO A 47 16.40 -2.45 -5.86
C PRO A 47 15.40 -1.49 -5.18
N GLY A 48 14.15 -1.94 -5.04
CA GLY A 48 13.12 -1.15 -4.34
C GLY A 48 13.57 -0.78 -2.92
N LEU A 49 13.21 0.43 -2.49
CA LEU A 49 13.50 0.94 -1.15
C LEU A 49 12.79 0.08 -0.09
N GLU A 50 11.50 -0.15 -0.30
CA GLU A 50 10.68 -0.98 0.58
C GLU A 50 9.50 -1.58 -0.20
N ALA A 51 8.98 -2.70 0.29
CA ALA A 51 7.80 -3.34 -0.27
C ALA A 51 6.94 -3.97 0.82
N ALA A 52 5.62 -3.97 0.60
CA ALA A 52 4.65 -4.58 1.49
C ALA A 52 3.62 -5.39 0.69
N VAL A 53 3.10 -6.46 1.29
CA VAL A 53 2.07 -7.30 0.68
C VAL A 53 0.71 -6.59 0.74
N ILE A 54 0.03 -6.51 -0.41
CA ILE A 54 -1.34 -6.02 -0.51
C ILE A 54 -2.25 -7.10 0.07
N ALA A 55 -2.69 -6.89 1.30
CA ALA A 55 -3.56 -7.78 2.04
C ALA A 55 -5.03 -7.33 1.97
N ARG A 56 -5.94 -8.25 2.28
CA ARG A 56 -7.35 -7.90 2.50
C ARG A 56 -7.48 -7.19 3.84
N SER A 57 -8.12 -6.02 3.82
CA SER A 57 -8.62 -5.36 5.01
C SER A 57 -10.14 -5.49 5.06
N ALA A 58 -10.70 -5.40 6.26
CA ALA A 58 -12.14 -5.33 6.42
C ALA A 58 -12.66 -3.95 6.03
N GLY A 59 -13.79 -3.91 5.32
CA GLY A 59 -14.52 -2.66 5.09
C GLY A 59 -15.13 -2.10 6.37
N VAL A 60 -15.67 -0.89 6.26
CA VAL A 60 -16.36 -0.22 7.36
C VAL A 60 -17.54 -1.08 7.83
N GLY A 61 -17.53 -1.49 9.09
CA GLY A 61 -18.56 -2.35 9.67
C GLY A 61 -18.48 -3.83 9.27
N GLU A 62 -17.40 -4.29 8.64
CA GLU A 62 -17.24 -5.71 8.27
C GLU A 62 -16.41 -6.51 9.26
N ASN A 63 -15.76 -5.86 10.23
CA ASN A 63 -14.96 -6.52 11.25
C ASN A 63 -15.33 -6.07 12.66
N TYR A 64 -15.93 -6.99 13.40
CA TYR A 64 -16.32 -6.82 14.80
C TYR A 64 -15.47 -7.68 15.74
N LYS A 65 -14.30 -8.17 15.29
CA LYS A 65 -13.38 -8.89 16.17
C LYS A 65 -12.95 -7.96 17.31
N LYS A 66 -13.25 -8.37 18.54
CA LYS A 66 -12.92 -7.62 19.76
C LYS A 66 -11.54 -7.91 20.32
N LEU A 67 -10.87 -8.94 19.79
CA LEU A 67 -9.60 -9.44 20.30
C LEU A 67 -8.52 -9.34 19.23
N CYS A 68 -7.45 -8.60 19.53
CA CYS A 68 -6.20 -8.61 18.77
C CYS A 68 -5.14 -9.35 19.59
N THR A 69 -4.43 -10.30 18.99
CA THR A 69 -3.45 -11.16 19.69
C THR A 69 -2.01 -10.76 19.38
N CYS A 70 -1.81 -9.70 18.59
CA CYS A 70 -0.48 -9.26 18.15
C CYS A 70 0.23 -8.37 19.20
N ASP A 71 -0.53 -7.64 20.02
CA ASP A 71 -0.03 -6.94 21.23
C ASP A 71 -0.73 -7.39 22.52
N GLY A 72 -1.71 -8.29 22.42
CA GLY A 72 -2.42 -8.88 23.54
C GLY A 72 -3.43 -7.98 24.24
N THR A 73 -3.72 -6.76 23.75
CA THR A 73 -4.73 -5.91 24.39
C THR A 73 -6.12 -6.25 23.85
N THR A 74 -6.98 -6.71 24.76
CA THR A 74 -8.41 -6.89 24.52
C THR A 74 -9.11 -5.55 24.73
N ILE A 75 -10.02 -5.14 23.84
CA ILE A 75 -10.93 -4.00 24.04
C ILE A 75 -12.36 -4.50 24.27
#